data_AF-U7Q542-F1
#
_entry.id   AF-U7Q542-F1
#
_cell.length_a   1.000
_cell.length_b   1.000
_cell.length_c   1.000
_cell.angle_alpha   90.00
_cell.angle_beta   90.00
_cell.angle_gamma   90.00
#
_symmetry.space_group_name_H-M   'P 1'
#
loop_
_entity.id
_entity.type
_entity.pdbx_description
1 polymer ?
#
loop_
_entity_poly.entity_id
_entity_poly.type
_entity_poly.pdbx_seq_one_letter_code
_entity_poly.pdbx_strand_id
1 'polypeptide(L)'
;MEKRIQAVLNHLADRPIAHTTKERGASPPTTRPGVVLLHSRVLDSNKLISIAEIVKQRVREGYYSRGAEGAGATAASKKQGKKGSKLSKTSWYQYNRIYDVVSAPGAADTTPGTGDDEDDDFAPMMHRFTEAMSGKKALQGRANITTYMSIVLSRTPIAELQKNPEISVQASTDPLEVEFEQWMART
;
A
#
# COMPACT_ATOMS: atom_id res chain seq x y z
N MET A 1 14.11 -5.58 -0.21
CA MET A 1 12.85 -5.26 0.48
C MET A 1 12.89 -3.86 1.09
N GLU A 2 13.89 -3.55 1.92
CA GLU A 2 14.03 -2.26 2.64
C GLU A 2 13.86 -1.00 1.78
N LYS A 3 14.52 -0.93 0.61
CA LYS A 3 14.41 0.21 -0.31
C LYS A 3 12.95 0.52 -0.71
N ARG A 4 12.10 -0.52 -0.87
CA ARG A 4 10.68 -0.36 -1.24
C ARG A 4 9.87 0.17 -0.07
N ILE A 5 10.11 -0.36 1.14
CA ILE A 5 9.46 0.12 2.37
C ILE A 5 9.77 1.60 2.59
N GLN A 6 11.04 1.99 2.47
CA GLN A 6 11.47 3.38 2.59
C GLN A 6 10.83 4.28 1.52
N ALA A 7 10.69 3.80 0.28
CA ALA A 7 10.00 4.54 -0.77
C ALA A 7 8.52 4.79 -0.42
N VAL A 8 7.80 3.76 0.06
CA VAL A 8 6.40 3.90 0.48
C VAL A 8 6.27 4.91 1.62
N LEU A 9 7.11 4.82 2.65
CA LEU A 9 7.10 5.78 3.77
C LEU A 9 7.37 7.22 3.30
N ASN A 10 8.29 7.40 2.35
CA ASN A 10 8.60 8.70 1.77
C ASN A 10 7.43 9.28 0.95
N HIS A 11 6.62 8.43 0.32
CA HIS A 11 5.43 8.86 -0.44
C HIS A 11 4.20 9.10 0.46
N LEU A 12 4.10 8.37 1.58
CA LEU A 12 3.06 8.58 2.59
C LEU A 12 3.31 9.80 3.48
N ALA A 13 4.52 10.38 3.48
CA ALA A 13 4.78 11.62 4.19
C ALA A 13 3.99 12.77 3.56
N ASP A 14 3.25 13.55 4.36
CA ASP A 14 2.60 14.77 3.86
C ASP A 14 3.69 15.74 3.41
N ARG A 15 3.73 16.02 2.11
CA ARG A 15 4.68 16.97 1.54
C ARG A 15 4.00 18.31 1.29
N PRO A 16 4.63 19.45 1.63
CA PRO A 16 4.14 20.74 1.19
C PRO A 16 4.17 20.77 -0.34
N ILE A 17 3.07 21.18 -0.96
CA ILE A 17 3.05 21.46 -2.39
C ILE A 17 3.85 22.76 -2.57
N ALA A 18 5.04 22.65 -3.16
CA ALA A 18 5.76 23.82 -3.63
C ALA A 18 4.97 24.40 -4.82
N HIS A 19 4.14 25.41 -4.55
CA HIS A 19 3.53 26.21 -5.61
C HIS A 19 4.63 27.01 -6.29
N THR A 20 5.08 26.54 -7.46
CA THR A 20 5.97 27.30 -8.33
C THR A 20 5.17 28.36 -9.08
N THR A 21 4.45 29.23 -8.39
CA THR A 21 3.78 30.35 -9.07
C THR A 21 3.66 31.54 -8.14
N LYS A 22 4.19 32.64 -8.64
CA LYS A 22 4.32 33.97 -8.06
C LYS A 22 2.95 34.67 -7.93
N GLU A 23 1.94 33.99 -7.38
CA GLU A 23 0.61 34.57 -7.19
C GLU A 23 0.28 34.83 -5.72
N ARG A 24 0.14 36.13 -5.48
CA ARG A 24 -0.15 36.86 -4.27
C ARG A 24 -1.59 36.60 -3.84
N GLY A 25 -1.81 35.65 -2.94
CA GLY A 25 -3.11 35.43 -2.29
C GLY A 25 -2.98 34.38 -1.19
N ALA A 26 -3.31 34.73 0.05
CA ALA A 26 -3.09 33.93 1.25
C ALA A 26 -3.98 32.67 1.33
N SER A 27 -3.71 31.65 0.51
CA SER A 27 -4.25 30.30 0.73
C SER A 27 -3.35 29.52 1.69
N PRO A 28 -3.91 28.74 2.65
CA PRO A 28 -3.12 27.91 3.53
C PRO A 28 -2.24 26.93 2.72
N PRO A 29 -1.06 26.54 3.24
CA PRO A 29 -0.18 25.62 2.54
C PRO A 29 -0.93 24.31 2.27
N THR A 30 -1.25 24.05 1.01
CA THR A 30 -1.86 22.79 0.59
C THR A 30 -0.82 21.68 0.71
N THR A 31 -1.00 20.77 1.65
CA THR A 31 -0.21 19.54 1.75
C THR A 31 -0.81 18.48 0.82
N ARG A 32 0.03 17.72 0.09
CA ARG A 32 -0.46 16.54 -0.63
C ARG A 32 -0.86 15.48 0.41
N PRO A 33 -2.07 14.91 0.35
CA PRO A 33 -2.40 13.78 1.21
C PRO A 33 -1.44 12.64 0.88
N GLY A 34 -0.72 12.15 1.88
CA GLY A 34 0.14 10.97 1.72
C GLY A 34 -0.70 9.76 1.34
N VAL A 35 -0.70 9.40 0.05
CA VAL A 35 -1.45 8.26 -0.52
C VAL A 35 -0.50 7.44 -1.39
N VAL A 36 -0.52 6.11 -1.22
CA VAL A 36 0.28 5.18 -2.01
C VAL A 36 -0.58 4.02 -2.49
N LEU A 37 -0.53 3.71 -3.77
CA LEU A 37 -1.10 2.50 -4.36
C LEU A 37 0.00 1.43 -4.50
N LEU A 38 -0.21 0.30 -3.84
CA LEU A 38 0.54 -0.93 -4.05
C LEU A 38 -0.30 -1.84 -4.94
N HIS A 39 0.32 -2.43 -5.95
CA HIS A 39 -0.37 -3.29 -6.91
C HIS A 39 0.50 -4.47 -7.33
N SER A 40 -0.08 -5.67 -7.38
CA SER A 40 0.60 -6.87 -7.88
C SER A 40 -0.39 -7.88 -8.45
N ARG A 41 0.12 -8.83 -9.23
CA ARG A 41 -0.61 -10.08 -9.49
C ARG A 41 -0.80 -10.82 -8.16
N VAL A 42 -1.85 -11.63 -8.05
CA VAL A 42 -2.14 -12.38 -6.81
C VAL A 42 -1.00 -13.33 -6.44
N LEU A 43 -0.30 -13.91 -7.41
CA LEU A 43 0.87 -14.78 -7.16
C LEU A 43 2.03 -14.06 -6.46
N ASP A 44 2.15 -12.74 -6.63
CA ASP A 44 3.18 -11.90 -6.00
C ASP A 44 2.67 -11.14 -4.76
N SER A 45 1.42 -11.38 -4.36
CA SER A 45 0.74 -10.63 -3.29
C SER A 45 1.41 -10.77 -1.93
N ASN A 46 2.07 -11.90 -1.65
CA ASN A 46 2.78 -12.13 -0.40
C ASN A 46 3.80 -11.01 -0.10
N LYS A 47 4.60 -10.62 -1.11
CA LYS A 47 5.60 -9.54 -0.96
C LYS A 47 4.93 -8.19 -0.77
N LEU A 48 3.81 -7.96 -1.47
CA LEU A 48 3.03 -6.72 -1.38
C LEU A 48 2.46 -6.56 0.03
N ILE A 49 1.85 -7.61 0.57
CA ILE A 49 1.29 -7.64 1.93
C ILE A 49 2.40 -7.41 2.96
N SER A 50 3.54 -8.10 2.85
CA SER A 50 4.67 -7.87 3.76
C SER A 50 5.15 -6.41 3.77
N ILE A 51 5.22 -5.76 2.61
CA ILE A 51 5.59 -4.33 2.54
C ILE A 51 4.53 -3.48 3.24
N ALA A 52 3.23 -3.72 2.98
CA ALA A 52 2.14 -2.96 3.59
C ALA A 52 2.14 -3.08 5.12
N GLU A 53 2.29 -4.29 5.66
CA GLU A 53 2.32 -4.54 7.11
C GLU A 53 3.53 -3.88 7.79
N ILE A 54 4.74 -4.01 7.22
CA ILE A 54 5.94 -3.37 7.79
C ILE A 54 5.81 -1.84 7.75
N VAL A 55 5.21 -1.27 6.70
CA VAL A 55 4.94 0.17 6.62
C VAL A 55 3.97 0.59 7.73
N LYS A 56 2.83 -0.09 7.89
CA LYS A 56 1.86 0.20 8.98
C LYS A 56 2.51 0.11 10.36
N GLN A 57 3.32 -0.93 10.59
CA GLN A 57 4.07 -1.10 11.83
C GLN A 57 4.98 0.10 12.10
N ARG A 58 5.78 0.54 11.12
CA ARG A 58 6.66 1.71 11.29
C ARG A 58 5.88 3.00 11.56
N VAL A 59 4.77 3.20 10.86
CA VAL A 59 3.87 4.35 11.11
C VAL A 59 3.37 4.32 12.56
N ARG A 60 2.91 3.16 13.04
CA ARG A 60 2.46 2.95 14.42
C ARG A 60 3.58 3.19 15.44
N GLU A 61 4.80 2.77 15.15
CA GLU A 61 6.00 2.99 15.98
C GLU A 61 6.49 4.45 15.98
N GLY A 62 5.79 5.36 15.28
CA GLY A 62 6.09 6.78 15.30
C GLY A 62 7.12 7.23 14.27
N TYR A 63 7.23 6.54 13.13
CA TYR A 63 8.13 6.91 12.03
C TYR A 63 8.04 8.39 11.64
N TYR A 64 6.82 8.96 11.63
CA TYR A 64 6.60 10.37 11.33
C TYR A 64 6.71 11.31 12.55
N SER A 65 6.67 10.77 13.78
CA SER A 65 6.84 11.55 15.00
C SER A 65 8.27 12.07 15.16
N ARG A 66 9.26 11.36 14.61
CA ARG A 66 10.70 11.70 14.73
C ARG A 66 11.14 12.88 13.85
N GLY A 67 10.35 13.27 12.83
CA GLY A 67 10.71 14.31 11.86
C GLY A 67 10.24 15.73 12.21
N ALA A 68 9.31 15.90 13.16
CA ALA A 68 8.75 17.21 13.50
C ALA A 68 9.74 18.15 14.23
N GLU A 69 10.86 17.64 14.74
CA GLU A 69 11.87 18.46 15.42
C GLU A 69 12.95 19.01 14.47
N GLY A 70 13.00 18.59 13.20
CA GLY A 70 14.13 18.87 12.29
C GLY A 70 13.95 19.98 11.26
N ALA A 71 12.76 20.58 11.13
CA ALA A 71 12.46 21.58 10.10
C ALA A 71 11.88 22.86 10.72
N GLY A 72 12.76 23.77 11.18
CA GLY A 72 12.41 25.17 11.41
C GLY A 72 12.20 25.63 12.85
N ALA A 73 12.68 24.91 13.86
CA ALA A 73 12.71 25.41 15.24
C ALA A 73 13.78 26.51 15.40
N THR A 74 13.45 27.71 14.92
CA THR A 74 14.13 28.95 15.31
C THR A 74 13.98 29.15 16.81
N ALA A 75 15.10 29.48 17.42
CA ALA A 75 15.25 29.70 18.84
C ALA A 75 14.23 30.68 19.42
N ALA A 76 13.56 30.29 20.51
CA ALA A 76 13.08 31.11 21.63
C ALA A 76 11.66 30.74 22.09
N SER A 77 11.55 29.70 22.92
CA SER A 77 10.60 29.74 24.05
C SER A 77 10.96 28.68 25.11
N LYS A 78 11.75 29.14 26.08
CA LYS A 78 11.78 28.59 27.44
C LYS A 78 10.42 28.84 28.09
N LYS A 79 9.68 27.79 28.46
CA LYS A 79 9.09 27.57 29.81
C LYS A 79 7.92 26.58 29.77
N GLN A 80 8.02 25.60 30.68
CA GLN A 80 6.96 24.98 31.48
C GLN A 80 5.87 24.15 30.79
N GLY A 81 5.75 22.88 31.16
CA GLY A 81 4.49 22.14 30.97
C GLY A 81 4.60 20.62 30.93
N LYS A 82 4.84 20.01 32.09
CA LYS A 82 4.80 18.57 32.34
C LYS A 82 3.38 18.00 32.09
N LYS A 83 3.12 17.40 30.92
CA LYS A 83 2.03 16.41 30.69
C LYS A 83 2.51 15.42 29.64
N GLY A 84 2.46 14.14 29.96
CA GLY A 84 2.89 13.05 29.07
C GLY A 84 2.25 13.23 27.69
N SER A 85 3.10 13.50 26.69
CA SER A 85 2.69 13.54 25.29
C SER A 85 2.25 12.12 24.95
N LYS A 86 0.94 11.88 24.97
CA LYS A 86 0.31 10.73 24.32
C LYS A 86 0.87 10.74 22.90
N LEU A 87 1.77 9.81 22.60
CA LEU A 87 2.38 9.60 21.29
C LEU A 87 1.27 9.86 20.28
N SER A 88 1.40 10.92 19.47
CA SER A 88 0.37 11.28 18.50
C SER A 88 0.26 10.11 17.55
N LYS A 89 -0.70 9.22 17.80
CA LYS A 89 -0.92 8.02 17.01
C LYS A 89 -1.18 8.51 15.59
N THR A 90 -0.20 8.36 14.71
CA THR A 90 -0.37 8.72 13.31
C THR A 90 -1.31 7.69 12.71
N SER A 91 -2.54 8.14 12.41
CA SER A 91 -3.57 7.29 11.85
C SER A 91 -3.14 6.76 10.49
N TRP A 92 -3.52 5.51 10.21
CA TRP A 92 -3.38 4.91 8.89
C TRP A 92 -4.71 4.31 8.45
N TYR A 93 -4.92 4.30 7.14
CA TYR A 93 -6.07 3.75 6.47
C TYR A 93 -5.58 2.88 5.30
N GLN A 94 -6.18 1.72 5.15
CA GLN A 94 -5.86 0.73 4.13
C GLN A 94 -7.13 0.37 3.38
N TYR A 95 -7.05 0.36 2.05
CA TYR A 95 -8.15 0.04 1.16
C TYR A 95 -7.70 -1.09 0.23
N ASN A 96 -8.30 -2.27 0.38
CA ASN A 96 -7.90 -3.46 -0.38
C ASN A 96 -8.93 -3.78 -1.45
N ARG A 97 -8.46 -4.14 -2.65
CA ARG A 97 -9.29 -4.63 -3.76
C ARG A 97 -8.61 -5.81 -4.41
N ILE A 98 -9.38 -6.88 -4.63
CA ILE A 98 -8.98 -8.02 -5.46
C ILE A 98 -9.90 -7.99 -6.69
N TYR A 99 -9.34 -8.10 -7.88
CA TYR A 99 -10.12 -8.07 -9.11
C TYR A 99 -9.48 -8.90 -10.22
N ASP A 100 -10.33 -9.37 -11.13
CA ASP A 100 -9.95 -10.17 -12.27
C ASP A 100 -9.85 -9.31 -13.53
N VAL A 101 -8.77 -9.50 -14.29
CA VAL A 101 -8.61 -8.92 -15.63
C VAL A 101 -8.70 -10.05 -16.64
N VAL A 102 -9.67 -9.94 -17.53
CA VAL A 102 -9.91 -10.90 -18.62
C VAL A 102 -9.12 -10.44 -19.84
N SER A 103 -8.00 -11.10 -20.13
CA SER A 103 -7.20 -10.83 -21.32
C SER A 103 -7.65 -11.71 -22.48
N ALA A 104 -7.70 -11.12 -23.68
CA ALA A 104 -7.98 -11.87 -24.90
C ALA A 104 -6.94 -13.01 -25.08
N PRO A 105 -7.36 -14.21 -25.50
CA PRO A 105 -6.43 -15.28 -25.79
C PRO A 105 -5.51 -14.83 -26.93
N GLY A 106 -4.22 -14.64 -26.63
CA GLY A 106 -3.21 -14.15 -27.60
C GLY A 106 -2.55 -12.82 -27.25
N ALA A 107 -3.06 -12.07 -26.27
CA ALA A 107 -2.34 -10.94 -25.69
C ALA A 107 -1.39 -11.43 -24.59
N ALA A 108 -0.41 -12.26 -24.97
CA ALA A 108 0.74 -12.48 -24.09
C ALA A 108 1.43 -11.13 -23.91
N ASP A 109 1.48 -10.67 -22.67
CA ASP A 109 2.20 -9.48 -22.25
C ASP A 109 3.71 -9.78 -22.41
N THR A 110 4.21 -9.61 -23.64
CA THR A 110 5.59 -9.83 -24.04
C THR A 110 6.47 -8.73 -23.46
N THR A 111 6.65 -8.72 -22.14
CA THR A 111 7.85 -8.11 -21.56
C THR A 111 8.99 -9.13 -21.66
N PRO A 112 10.09 -8.84 -22.38
CA PRO A 112 11.10 -9.82 -22.72
C PRO A 112 11.97 -10.11 -21.49
N GLY A 113 11.64 -11.20 -20.79
CA GLY A 113 12.58 -11.87 -19.90
C GLY A 113 13.40 -12.85 -20.73
N THR A 114 14.46 -12.35 -21.34
CA THR A 114 15.52 -13.15 -21.98
C THR A 114 16.16 -14.02 -20.90
N GLY A 115 15.66 -15.23 -20.74
CA GLY A 115 16.10 -16.23 -19.76
C GLY A 115 15.92 -17.59 -20.39
N ASP A 116 16.93 -17.96 -21.16
CA ASP A 116 17.22 -19.28 -21.70
C ASP A 116 17.38 -20.24 -20.52
N ASP A 117 16.34 -21.03 -20.22
CA ASP A 117 16.45 -22.22 -19.36
C ASP A 117 15.60 -23.31 -20.01
N GLU A 118 16.30 -24.12 -20.78
CA GLU A 118 15.89 -25.43 -21.25
C GLU A 118 15.51 -26.30 -20.03
N ASP A 119 14.38 -27.00 -20.13
CA ASP A 119 13.99 -28.14 -19.28
C ASP A 119 13.63 -27.88 -17.79
N ASP A 120 12.41 -27.39 -17.52
CA ASP A 120 11.80 -27.52 -16.19
C ASP A 120 10.37 -28.09 -16.26
N ASP A 121 10.29 -29.42 -16.20
CA ASP A 121 9.09 -30.27 -16.38
C ASP A 121 8.13 -30.26 -15.16
N PHE A 122 8.19 -29.24 -14.32
CA PHE A 122 7.32 -29.05 -13.15
C PHE A 122 6.38 -27.87 -13.31
N ALA A 123 5.44 -27.97 -14.26
CA ALA A 123 4.28 -27.10 -14.29
C ALA A 123 3.46 -27.28 -12.99
N PRO A 124 3.08 -26.20 -12.27
CA PRO A 124 2.24 -26.28 -11.09
C PRO A 124 0.97 -27.10 -11.37
N MET A 125 0.68 -28.10 -10.53
CA MET A 125 -0.35 -29.14 -10.76
C MET A 125 -1.74 -28.61 -11.15
N MET A 126 -2.09 -27.40 -10.70
CA MET A 126 -3.34 -26.73 -11.06
C MET A 126 -3.47 -26.50 -12.57
N HIS A 127 -2.37 -26.22 -13.29
CA HIS A 127 -2.39 -26.02 -14.74
C HIS A 127 -2.63 -27.34 -15.49
N ARG A 128 -1.99 -28.45 -15.07
CA ARG A 128 -2.17 -29.77 -15.71
C ARG A 128 -3.59 -30.31 -15.53
N PHE A 129 -4.23 -30.09 -14.37
CA PHE A 129 -5.62 -30.51 -14.16
C PHE A 129 -6.59 -29.71 -15.04
N THR A 130 -6.40 -28.38 -15.15
CA THR A 130 -7.22 -27.55 -16.04
C THR A 130 -7.02 -27.90 -17.50
N GLU A 131 -5.79 -28.24 -17.92
CA GLU A 131 -5.47 -28.63 -19.29
C GLU A 131 -6.02 -30.02 -19.65
N ALA A 132 -6.01 -30.96 -18.70
CA ALA A 132 -6.59 -32.29 -18.87
C ALA A 132 -8.13 -32.28 -18.95
N MET A 133 -8.81 -31.43 -18.16
CA MET A 133 -10.27 -31.28 -18.23
C MET A 133 -10.74 -30.50 -19.47
N SER A 134 -9.85 -29.71 -20.07
CA SER A 134 -10.19 -28.75 -21.12
C SER A 134 -9.41 -29.12 -22.38
N GLY A 135 -9.73 -30.27 -22.98
CA GLY A 135 -9.00 -30.78 -24.15
C GLY A 135 -8.67 -29.68 -25.16
N LYS A 136 -7.48 -29.73 -25.78
CA LYS A 136 -6.76 -28.68 -26.55
C LYS A 136 -7.57 -27.64 -27.36
N LYS A 137 -8.83 -27.89 -27.72
CA LYS A 137 -9.76 -26.93 -28.34
C LYS A 137 -10.51 -26.02 -27.35
N ALA A 138 -10.65 -26.40 -26.08
CA ALA A 138 -11.35 -25.62 -25.05
C ALA A 138 -10.50 -24.47 -24.47
N LEU A 139 -9.17 -24.55 -24.56
CA LEU A 139 -8.27 -23.49 -24.12
C LEU A 139 -8.18 -22.32 -25.11
N GLN A 140 -8.40 -22.55 -26.41
CA GLN A 140 -8.34 -21.50 -27.43
C GLN A 140 -9.49 -20.47 -27.36
N GLY A 141 -10.57 -20.80 -26.64
CA GLY A 141 -11.71 -19.90 -26.43
C GLY A 141 -11.86 -19.38 -24.99
N ARG A 142 -11.00 -19.79 -24.05
CA ARG A 142 -11.06 -19.30 -22.67
C ARG A 142 -10.15 -18.10 -22.55
N ALA A 143 -10.75 -16.95 -22.27
CA ALA A 143 -10.01 -15.74 -21.97
C ALA A 143 -9.10 -15.97 -20.75
N ASN A 144 -7.87 -15.43 -20.82
CA ASN A 144 -6.89 -15.57 -19.76
C ASN A 144 -7.29 -14.63 -18.61
N ILE A 145 -7.85 -15.20 -17.53
CA ILE A 145 -8.22 -14.44 -16.34
C ILE A 145 -6.97 -14.31 -15.46
N THR A 146 -6.50 -13.08 -15.27
CA THR A 146 -5.41 -12.77 -14.34
C THR A 146 -5.98 -11.99 -13.14
N THR A 147 -5.88 -12.57 -11.95
CA THR A 147 -6.30 -11.92 -10.71
C THR A 147 -5.20 -11.01 -10.17
N TYR A 148 -5.57 -9.81 -9.77
CA TYR A 148 -4.71 -8.80 -9.17
C TYR A 148 -5.16 -8.44 -7.76
N MET A 149 -4.20 -7.98 -6.95
CA MET A 149 -4.44 -7.37 -5.65
C MET A 149 -3.92 -5.93 -5.66
N SER A 150 -4.74 -5.01 -5.18
CA SER A 150 -4.41 -3.61 -4.95
C SER A 150 -4.61 -3.25 -3.48
N ILE A 151 -3.63 -2.54 -2.90
CA ILE A 151 -3.71 -1.95 -1.57
C ILE A 151 -3.43 -0.46 -1.70
N VAL A 152 -4.40 0.40 -1.35
CA VAL A 152 -4.16 1.83 -1.16
C VAL A 152 -3.89 2.08 0.31
N LEU A 153 -2.76 2.69 0.63
CA LEU A 153 -2.43 3.17 1.96
C LEU A 153 -2.57 4.69 2.00
N SER A 154 -3.14 5.22 3.08
CA SER A 154 -3.21 6.65 3.33
C SER A 154 -3.09 6.99 4.82
N ARG A 155 -2.61 8.20 5.13
CA ARG A 155 -2.63 8.73 6.52
C ARG A 155 -3.94 9.43 6.87
N THR A 156 -4.74 9.76 5.87
CA THR A 156 -6.04 10.44 6.00
C THR A 156 -7.16 9.56 5.44
N PRO A 157 -8.39 9.62 6.00
CA PRO A 157 -9.50 8.87 5.44
C PRO A 157 -9.85 9.39 4.04
N ILE A 158 -10.20 8.47 3.12
CA ILE A 158 -10.57 8.76 1.72
C ILE A 158 -12.03 8.33 1.56
N ALA A 159 -12.95 9.29 1.64
CA ALA A 159 -14.39 9.03 1.68
C ALA A 159 -14.91 8.35 0.41
N GLU A 160 -14.27 8.58 -0.73
CA GLU A 160 -14.61 8.00 -2.03
C GLU A 160 -14.35 6.48 -2.04
N LEU A 161 -13.25 6.04 -1.43
CA LEU A 161 -12.90 4.61 -1.37
C LEU A 161 -13.76 3.86 -0.33
N GLN A 162 -14.15 4.52 0.76
CA GLN A 162 -15.02 3.93 1.79
C GLN A 162 -16.44 3.63 1.27
N LYS A 163 -16.91 4.37 0.26
CA LYS A 163 -18.23 4.16 -0.35
C LYS A 163 -18.24 3.05 -1.40
N ASN A 164 -17.08 2.57 -1.84
CA ASN A 164 -17.00 1.58 -2.91
C ASN A 164 -17.17 0.15 -2.34
N PRO A 165 -18.21 -0.60 -2.74
CA PRO A 165 -18.46 -1.95 -2.21
C PRO A 165 -17.41 -2.99 -2.63
N GLU A 166 -16.63 -2.74 -3.69
CA GLU A 166 -15.55 -3.63 -4.13
C GLU A 166 -14.27 -3.47 -3.30
N ILE A 167 -14.25 -2.52 -2.37
CA ILE A 167 -13.09 -2.18 -1.55
C ILE A 167 -13.37 -2.55 -0.10
N SER A 168 -12.50 -3.38 0.47
CA SER A 168 -12.49 -3.58 1.92
C SER A 168 -11.63 -2.51 2.59
N VAL A 169 -12.11 -1.99 3.72
CA VAL A 169 -11.48 -0.90 4.46
C VAL A 169 -10.93 -1.45 5.78
N GLN A 170 -9.72 -1.06 6.12
CA GLN A 170 -9.10 -1.28 7.43
C GLN A 170 -8.46 0.02 7.90
N ALA A 171 -8.53 0.32 9.20
CA ALA A 171 -7.98 1.54 9.76
C ALA A 171 -7.33 1.30 11.13
N SER A 172 -6.36 2.13 11.48
CA SER A 172 -5.69 2.11 12.79
C SER A 172 -6.62 2.35 13.98
N THR A 173 -7.83 2.85 13.71
CA THR A 173 -8.86 3.13 14.72
C THR A 173 -9.87 2.00 14.86
N ASP A 174 -9.75 0.92 14.08
CA ASP A 174 -10.67 -0.21 14.14
C ASP A 174 -10.55 -0.91 15.50
N PRO A 175 -11.66 -1.41 16.10
CA PRO A 175 -11.63 -2.02 17.42
C PRO A 175 -10.61 -3.16 17.55
N LEU A 176 -10.51 -4.02 16.53
CA LEU A 176 -9.55 -5.14 16.50
C LEU A 176 -8.10 -4.65 16.48
N GLU A 177 -7.81 -3.58 15.74
CA GLU A 177 -6.48 -2.98 15.70
C GLU A 177 -6.13 -2.33 17.04
N VAL A 178 -7.08 -1.65 17.67
CA VAL A 178 -6.89 -1.05 18.99
C VAL A 178 -6.68 -2.12 20.07
N GLU A 179 -7.42 -3.23 20.03
CA GLU A 179 -7.23 -4.37 20.91
C GLU A 179 -5.87 -5.04 20.70
N PHE A 180 -5.48 -5.25 19.44
CA PHE A 180 -4.17 -5.78 19.08
C PHE A 180 -3.04 -4.89 19.61
N GLU A 181 -3.14 -3.56 19.46
CA GLU A 181 -2.18 -2.62 20.03
C GLU A 181 -2.10 -2.70 21.55
N GLN A 182 -3.24 -2.81 22.23
CA GLN A 182 -3.28 -2.96 23.69
C GLN A 182 -2.66 -4.28 24.14
N TRP A 183 -2.87 -5.37 23.39
CA TRP A 183 -2.28 -6.66 23.67
C TRP A 183 -0.76 -6.64 23.45
N MET A 184 -0.29 -6.06 22.35
CA MET A 184 1.13 -5.87 22.06
C MET A 184 1.82 -5.00 23.12
N ALA A 185 1.13 -4.01 23.70
CA ALA A 185 1.69 -3.18 24.77
C ALA A 185 1.83 -3.90 26.13
N ARG A 186 1.23 -5.08 26.29
CA ARG A 186 1.29 -5.89 27.52
C ARG A 186 2.35 -7.01 27.45
N THR A 187 2.84 -7.33 26.26
CA THR A 187 3.82 -8.39 25.99
C THR A 187 5.22 -7.79 25.89
#